data_AF-A0A6A1VG55-F1
#
_entry.id   AF-A0A6A1VG55-F1
#
_cell.length_a   1.000
_cell.length_b   1.000
_cell.length_c   1.000
_cell.angle_alpha   90.00
_cell.angle_beta   90.00
_cell.angle_gamma   90.00
#
_symmetry.space_group_name_H-M   'P 1'
#
loop_
_entity.id
_entity.type
_entity.pdbx_description
1 polymer ?
#
loop_
_entity_poly.entity_id
_entity_poly.type
_entity_poly.pdbx_seq_one_letter_code
_entity_poly.pdbx_strand_id
1 'polypeptide(L)'
;MASLNFAHFLTIAFSLYFIAAAGAITDSGPVVKAGYYPSWALDNFPPSTIDTSLFTHIIYAFLVPNNVTFKFDISNSNASILSNFTTTLHRKTPHVKARLAPSVEVVLSQTHL
;
A
#
# COMPACT_ATOMS: atom_id res chain seq x y z
N MET A 1 -55.71 19.94 7.97
CA MET A 1 -54.83 20.24 6.82
C MET A 1 -53.81 21.25 7.31
N ALA A 2 -52.56 20.84 7.58
CA ALA A 2 -51.55 21.75 8.12
C ALA A 2 -51.10 22.73 7.02
N SER A 3 -51.30 24.03 7.22
CA SER A 3 -50.80 25.05 6.29
C SER A 3 -49.32 25.25 6.53
N LEU A 4 -48.50 24.94 5.52
CA LEU A 4 -47.07 25.19 5.58
C LEU A 4 -46.82 26.69 5.47
N ASN A 5 -46.39 27.32 6.55
CA ASN A 5 -46.08 28.76 6.59
C ASN A 5 -44.93 29.09 5.63
N PHE A 6 -45.02 30.19 4.90
CA PHE A 6 -44.02 30.61 3.90
C PHE A 6 -42.59 30.69 4.47
N ALA A 7 -42.45 31.12 5.72
CA ALA A 7 -41.16 31.14 6.42
C ALA A 7 -40.56 29.73 6.62
N HIS A 8 -41.39 28.71 6.88
CA HIS A 8 -40.94 27.32 6.99
C HIS A 8 -40.53 26.75 5.63
N PHE A 9 -41.23 27.13 4.57
CA PHE A 9 -40.82 26.74 3.22
C PHE A 9 -39.45 27.33 2.87
N LEU A 10 -39.21 28.59 3.23
CA LEU A 10 -37.95 29.28 2.96
C LEU A 10 -36.78 28.70 3.76
N THR A 11 -37.00 28.30 5.03
CA THR A 11 -35.97 27.65 5.84
C THR A 11 -35.63 26.24 5.35
N ILE A 12 -36.63 25.47 4.89
CA ILE A 12 -36.41 24.14 4.30
C ILE A 12 -35.65 24.26 2.97
N ALA A 13 -35.99 25.24 2.13
CA ALA A 13 -35.26 25.48 0.88
C ALA A 13 -33.80 25.89 1.15
N PHE A 14 -33.57 26.74 2.16
CA PHE A 14 -32.21 27.16 2.55
C PHE A 14 -31.38 26.00 3.09
N SER A 15 -31.96 25.11 3.90
CA SER A 15 -31.25 23.95 4.46
C SER A 15 -30.91 22.92 3.38
N LEU A 16 -31.82 22.68 2.44
CA LEU A 16 -31.57 21.80 1.30
C LEU A 16 -30.47 22.35 0.37
N TYR A 17 -30.43 23.67 0.16
CA TYR A 17 -29.37 24.32 -0.62
C TYR A 17 -27.99 24.16 0.04
N PHE A 18 -27.91 24.32 1.37
CA PHE A 18 -26.66 24.12 2.11
C PHE A 18 -26.16 22.66 2.08
N ILE A 19 -27.06 21.68 2.14
CA ILE A 19 -26.69 20.25 2.04
C ILE A 19 -26.19 19.90 0.63
N ALA A 20 -26.80 20.47 -0.42
CA ALA A 20 -26.37 20.25 -1.80
C ALA A 20 -25.04 20.95 -2.14
N ALA A 21 -24.79 22.13 -1.57
CA ALA A 21 -23.52 22.85 -1.74
C ALA A 21 -22.37 22.20 -0.94
N ALA A 22 -22.67 21.54 0.17
CA ALA A 22 -21.75 20.67 0.90
C ALA A 22 -21.64 19.28 0.25
N GLY A 23 -21.60 19.23 -1.09
CA GLY A 23 -21.34 18.01 -1.84
C GLY A 23 -20.18 17.28 -1.21
N ALA A 24 -20.44 16.08 -0.68
CA ALA A 24 -19.45 15.30 0.03
C ALA A 24 -18.25 15.11 -0.88
N ILE A 25 -17.14 15.79 -0.56
CA ILE A 25 -15.85 15.51 -1.17
C ILE A 25 -15.52 14.12 -0.67
N THR A 26 -15.86 13.11 -1.46
CA THR A 26 -15.36 11.77 -1.25
C THR A 26 -13.89 11.84 -1.65
N ASP A 27 -13.03 12.18 -0.69
CA ASP A 27 -11.60 11.95 -0.83
C ASP A 27 -11.45 10.43 -0.91
N SER A 28 -11.48 9.92 -2.14
CA SER A 28 -11.03 8.57 -2.43
C SER A 28 -9.61 8.52 -1.91
N GLY A 29 -9.38 7.78 -0.82
CA GLY A 29 -8.07 7.64 -0.22
C GLY A 29 -6.99 7.30 -1.26
N PRO A 30 -5.71 7.55 -0.94
CA PRO A 30 -4.63 7.51 -1.93
C PRO A 30 -4.58 6.19 -2.69
N VAL A 31 -4.54 6.27 -4.02
CA VAL A 31 -4.48 5.10 -4.91
C VAL A 31 -3.17 4.32 -4.66
N VAL A 32 -3.29 3.02 -4.38
CA VAL A 32 -2.13 2.14 -4.16
C VAL A 32 -1.87 1.31 -5.43
N LYS A 33 -0.67 1.47 -6.01
CA LYS A 33 -0.17 0.65 -7.11
C LYS A 33 1.04 -0.14 -6.60
N ALA A 34 0.84 -1.42 -6.29
CA ALA A 34 1.87 -2.27 -5.70
C ALA A 34 2.35 -3.33 -6.69
N GLY A 35 3.66 -3.60 -6.70
CA GLY A 35 4.28 -4.67 -7.47
C GLY A 35 5.15 -5.58 -6.61
N TYR A 36 5.20 -6.87 -6.91
CA TYR A 36 6.11 -7.82 -6.27
C TYR A 36 7.42 -7.92 -7.05
N TYR A 37 8.53 -7.92 -6.33
CA TYR A 37 9.87 -8.10 -6.85
C TYR A 37 10.43 -9.44 -6.37
N PRO A 38 10.56 -10.45 -7.24
CA PRO A 38 11.07 -11.76 -6.87
C PRO A 38 12.58 -11.72 -6.56
N SER A 39 13.01 -12.36 -5.47
CA SER A 39 14.40 -12.41 -5.01
C SER A 39 15.34 -13.05 -6.03
N TRP A 40 14.84 -14.04 -6.78
CA TRP A 40 15.58 -14.70 -7.85
C TRP A 40 15.75 -13.85 -9.12
N ALA A 41 15.15 -12.66 -9.19
CA ALA A 41 15.34 -11.75 -10.33
C ALA A 41 16.52 -10.79 -10.16
N LEU A 42 17.21 -10.77 -9.02
CA LEU A 42 18.32 -9.84 -8.73
C LEU A 42 19.39 -9.80 -9.82
N ASP A 43 19.78 -10.95 -10.35
CA ASP A 43 20.89 -11.04 -11.30
C ASP A 43 20.48 -10.61 -12.73
N ASN A 44 19.23 -10.84 -13.11
CA ASN A 44 18.74 -10.62 -14.49
C ASN A 44 17.88 -9.37 -14.64
N PHE A 45 17.33 -8.84 -13.54
CA PHE A 45 16.45 -7.68 -13.50
C PHE A 45 16.69 -6.88 -12.21
N PRO A 46 17.81 -6.13 -12.12
CA PRO A 46 18.21 -5.48 -10.89
C PRO A 46 17.23 -4.37 -10.47
N PRO A 47 17.13 -4.00 -9.18
CA PRO A 47 16.13 -3.04 -8.72
C PRO A 47 16.22 -1.64 -9.36
N SER A 48 17.39 -1.27 -9.88
CA SER A 48 17.61 -0.02 -10.59
C SER A 48 16.85 0.09 -11.92
N THR A 49 16.53 -1.05 -12.56
CA THR A 49 15.80 -1.09 -13.84
C THR A 49 14.29 -0.97 -13.69
N ILE A 50 13.76 -1.09 -12.47
CA ILE A 50 12.32 -0.97 -12.21
C ILE A 50 11.84 0.45 -12.52
N ASP A 51 10.85 0.62 -13.39
CA ASP A 51 10.18 1.90 -13.57
C ASP A 51 9.28 2.21 -12.36
N THR A 52 9.82 3.01 -11.45
CA THR A 52 9.16 3.40 -10.19
C THR A 52 8.01 4.38 -10.40
N SER A 53 7.86 5.00 -11.58
CA SER A 53 6.74 5.91 -11.86
C SER A 53 5.38 5.19 -11.89
N LEU A 54 5.40 3.87 -12.13
CA LEU A 54 4.22 3.04 -12.23
C LEU A 54 3.68 2.57 -10.87
N PHE A 55 4.48 2.71 -9.81
CA PHE A 55 4.20 2.12 -8.51
C PHE A 55 4.21 3.15 -7.39
N THR A 56 3.36 2.94 -6.38
CA THR A 56 3.50 3.60 -5.07
C THR A 56 4.22 2.71 -4.06
N HIS A 57 4.16 1.39 -4.25
CA HIS A 57 4.81 0.41 -3.39
C HIS A 57 5.48 -0.68 -4.23
N ILE A 58 6.67 -1.12 -3.81
CA ILE A 58 7.34 -2.28 -4.38
C ILE A 58 7.68 -3.22 -3.23
N ILE A 59 7.32 -4.50 -3.38
CA ILE A 59 7.40 -5.50 -2.33
C ILE A 59 8.44 -6.54 -2.71
N TYR A 60 9.55 -6.60 -2.00
CA TYR A 60 10.53 -7.68 -2.15
C TYR A 60 9.91 -9.00 -1.68
N ALA A 61 9.92 -10.01 -2.57
CA ALA A 61 9.31 -11.31 -2.34
C ALA A 61 10.30 -12.42 -2.76
N PHE A 62 10.52 -13.47 -1.99
CA PHE A 62 10.01 -13.74 -0.65
C PHE A 62 11.14 -13.78 0.36
N LEU A 63 10.85 -13.33 1.58
CA LEU A 63 11.63 -13.70 2.75
C LEU A 63 11.23 -15.11 3.17
N VAL A 64 12.18 -16.02 3.18
CA VAL A 64 11.96 -17.40 3.63
C VAL A 64 12.40 -17.48 5.09
N PRO A 65 11.48 -17.78 6.04
CA PRO A 65 11.84 -18.00 7.43
C PRO A 65 12.52 -19.36 7.60
N ASN A 66 13.21 -19.54 8.72
CA ASN A 66 13.77 -20.82 9.13
C ASN A 66 12.64 -21.86 9.32
N ASN A 67 12.81 -23.07 8.80
CA ASN A 67 11.77 -24.10 8.83
C ASN A 67 11.58 -24.79 10.20
N VAL A 68 12.49 -24.57 11.16
CA VAL A 68 12.40 -25.10 12.52
C VAL A 68 11.94 -24.03 13.50
N THR A 69 12.58 -22.85 13.46
CA THR A 69 12.28 -21.76 14.43
C THR A 69 11.14 -20.87 13.98
N PHE A 70 10.79 -20.91 12.68
CA PHE A 70 9.84 -20.02 12.02
C PHE A 70 10.16 -18.52 12.19
N LYS A 71 11.43 -18.19 12.43
CA LYS A 71 11.94 -16.83 12.51
C LYS A 71 12.65 -16.46 11.21
N PHE A 72 12.69 -15.15 10.90
CA PHE A 72 13.52 -14.65 9.82
C PHE A 72 14.98 -14.55 10.29
N ASP A 73 15.77 -15.56 9.94
CA ASP A 73 17.22 -15.52 10.12
C ASP A 73 17.84 -14.75 8.94
N ILE A 74 17.87 -13.42 9.04
CA ILE A 74 18.45 -12.56 7.99
C ILE A 74 19.98 -12.55 8.17
N SER A 75 20.68 -13.26 7.29
CA SER A 75 22.15 -13.21 7.22
C SER A 75 22.63 -11.80 6.86
N ASN A 76 23.91 -11.50 7.16
CA ASN A 76 24.52 -10.22 6.78
C ASN A 76 24.46 -9.96 5.26
N SER A 77 24.62 -11.00 4.43
CA SER A 77 24.49 -10.89 2.97
C SER A 77 23.08 -10.49 2.56
N ASN A 78 22.06 -11.16 3.11
CA ASN A 78 20.67 -10.84 2.83
C ASN A 78 20.31 -9.44 3.35
N ALA A 79 20.78 -9.04 4.52
CA ALA A 79 20.58 -7.70 5.05
C ALA A 79 21.14 -6.62 4.11
N SER A 80 22.33 -6.86 3.54
CA SER A 80 22.93 -5.96 2.55
C SER A 80 22.10 -5.87 1.27
N ILE A 81 21.60 -6.99 0.74
CA ILE A 81 20.72 -7.03 -0.43
C ILE A 81 19.45 -6.22 -0.18
N LEU A 82 18.78 -6.43 0.96
CA LEU A 82 17.54 -5.75 1.32
C LEU A 82 17.75 -4.24 1.54
N SER A 83 18.88 -3.87 2.14
CA SER A 83 19.29 -2.47 2.30
C SER A 83 19.53 -1.81 0.93
N ASN A 84 20.30 -2.46 0.06
CA ASN A 84 20.59 -1.96 -1.28
C ASN A 84 19.31 -1.84 -2.14
N PHE A 85 18.41 -2.81 -2.05
CA PHE A 85 17.09 -2.77 -2.69
C PHE A 85 16.32 -1.52 -2.29
N THR A 86 16.19 -1.28 -0.98
CA THR A 86 15.45 -0.14 -0.43
C THR A 86 16.09 1.19 -0.83
N THR A 87 17.41 1.32 -0.67
CA THR A 87 18.16 2.53 -1.03
C THR A 87 18.09 2.82 -2.52
N THR A 88 18.16 1.78 -3.37
CA THR A 88 18.10 1.93 -4.83
C THR A 88 16.76 2.51 -5.28
N LEU A 89 15.66 1.95 -4.76
CA LEU A 89 14.32 2.43 -5.07
C LEU A 89 14.07 3.84 -4.55
N HIS A 90 14.47 4.11 -3.30
CA HIS A 90 14.29 5.42 -2.68
C HIS A 90 15.09 6.52 -3.39
N ARG A 91 16.32 6.22 -3.83
CA ARG A 91 17.13 7.15 -4.63
C ARG A 91 16.48 7.47 -5.98
N LYS A 92 15.80 6.50 -6.60
CA LYS A 92 15.12 6.70 -7.89
C LYS A 92 13.83 7.49 -7.74
N THR A 93 13.05 7.22 -6.70
CA THR A 93 11.81 7.95 -6.41
C THR A 93 11.56 7.98 -4.90
N PRO A 94 11.83 9.12 -4.22
CA PRO A 94 11.74 9.21 -2.76
C PRO A 94 10.38 8.85 -2.18
N HIS A 95 9.31 9.02 -2.95
CA HIS A 95 7.94 8.73 -2.54
C HIS A 95 7.54 7.26 -2.62
N VAL A 96 8.29 6.42 -3.35
CA VAL A 96 8.00 4.99 -3.46
C VAL A 96 8.39 4.26 -2.19
N LYS A 97 7.49 3.41 -1.69
CA LYS A 97 7.69 2.65 -0.45
C LYS A 97 8.12 1.22 -0.76
N ALA A 98 9.28 0.82 -0.24
CA ALA A 98 9.73 -0.57 -0.27
C ALA A 98 9.14 -1.35 0.92
N ARG A 99 8.69 -2.59 0.69
CA ARG A 99 8.23 -3.52 1.73
C ARG A 99 8.79 -4.92 1.49
N LEU A 100 8.76 -5.76 2.51
CA LEU A 100 9.23 -7.15 2.43
C LEU A 100 8.04 -8.08 2.68
N ALA A 101 7.88 -9.11 1.86
CA ALA A 101 6.82 -10.11 2.02
C ALA A 101 7.40 -11.49 2.37
N PRO A 102 6.81 -12.20 3.36
CA PRO A 102 7.21 -13.55 3.71
C PRO A 102 6.68 -14.58 2.70
N SER A 103 7.33 -15.74 2.62
CA SER A 103 6.87 -16.87 1.80
C SER A 103 5.52 -17.42 2.30
N VAL A 104 4.55 -17.56 1.39
CA VAL A 104 3.15 -17.91 1.70
C VAL A 104 3.00 -19.35 2.22
N GLU A 105 3.82 -20.28 1.70
CA GLU A 105 3.80 -21.70 2.08
C GLU A 105 4.11 -21.90 3.57
N VAL A 106 5.01 -21.09 4.13
CA VAL A 106 5.38 -21.20 5.55
C VAL A 106 4.34 -20.52 6.46
N VAL A 107 3.69 -19.44 6.01
CA VAL A 107 2.64 -18.77 6.79
C VAL A 107 1.44 -19.70 6.99
N LEU A 108 1.03 -20.45 5.95
CA LEU A 108 -0.11 -21.36 6.03
C LEU A 108 0.13 -22.53 6.99
N SER A 109 1.38 -23.00 7.10
CA SER A 109 1.76 -24.05 8.05
C SER A 109 1.67 -23.61 9.52
N GLN A 110 1.64 -22.30 9.81
CA GLN A 110 1.54 -21.78 11.17
C GLN A 110 0.10 -21.55 11.63
N THR A 111 -0.85 -21.41 10.70
CA THR A 111 -2.27 -21.18 10.98
C THR A 111 -3.09 -22.44 11.27
N HIS A 112 -2.47 -23.62 11.20
CA HIS A 112 -3.10 -24.92 11.48
C HIS A 112 -2.61 -25.55 12.81
N LEU A 113 -2.16 -24.75 13.76
CA LEU A 113 -1.84 -25.14 15.14
C LEU A 113 -2.85 -24.55 16.12
#